data_AF-A0A6N7M8B9-F1
#
_entry.id   AF-A0A6N7M8B9-F1
#
_cell.length_a   1.000
_cell.length_b   1.000
_cell.length_c   1.000
_cell.angle_alpha   90.00
_cell.angle_beta   90.00
_cell.angle_gamma   90.00
#
_symmetry.space_group_name_H-M   'P 1'
#
loop_
_entity.id
_entity.type
_entity.pdbx_description
1 polymer ?
#
loop_
_entity_poly.entity_id
_entity_poly.type
_entity_poly.pdbx_seq_one_letter_code
_entity_poly.pdbx_strand_id
1 'polypeptide(L)'
;MLKKKNREPIPDFSEVRVKLKPFLGMPPGTYLTILYSVIVVLILFMVLFYPGIRRRGTYATIKSFPSKAEVTVDGSFLGITPCKVFIEAGNRNIEVKKPYYQSFRVEQKMKGRIFGTLFFPVKKRYDVQLKITDLDALLHNALADFAANNHIPEILSETVLATAALTPQNMDKMYSFIDNAKYFVNSPYQLAKMVQAVSFFESGTLALTTGSLLRIVTNIIQVKDKYDNFPYWLLLSLPTDLAETLTSSDWFNKYHLNTIDSIKAQQLLQENKSTAEYSASIADLNTAGLRFNKIPGGTLIQGRDDDLASLNSRIDLLLPHPVAVSPFYISETEITNSQFKSFISENPGWSKNNLKELLEKELVTEDYLSEWQADQIPEGRDDFPIVYVSFAAASAYCNWLSSKYSIAARLPYESEWEWAARGGLAGKPYPLGNTAAGENFFNNDAQNSRRVAQGPPNGYGLHDMSGNVWEWCLNWFSPVSYFFTSQYPQVNSVDGQHSPVIGAERVVRGGSWANDKDLVKIYTRGSQPPDWCIPYLGFRVVLDEK
;
A
#
# COMPACT_ATOMS: atom_id res chain seq x y z
N MET A 1 -30.38 -92.16 5.33
CA MET A 1 -30.28 -92.92 4.05
C MET A 1 -30.49 -91.96 2.88
N LEU A 2 -29.42 -91.64 2.15
CA LEU A 2 -29.39 -90.71 1.02
C LEU A 2 -30.03 -91.36 -0.23
N LYS A 3 -31.14 -90.79 -0.74
CA LYS A 3 -31.65 -91.12 -2.08
C LYS A 3 -30.81 -90.37 -3.13
N LYS A 4 -30.00 -91.12 -3.89
CA LYS A 4 -29.32 -90.67 -5.12
C LYS A 4 -30.34 -90.03 -6.06
N LYS A 5 -30.21 -88.74 -6.31
CA LYS A 5 -30.91 -88.04 -7.40
C LYS A 5 -30.08 -88.28 -8.67
N ASN A 6 -30.66 -88.95 -9.66
CA ASN A 6 -30.05 -89.19 -10.96
C ASN A 6 -29.53 -87.88 -11.55
N ARG A 7 -28.23 -87.83 -11.86
CA ARG A 7 -27.66 -86.78 -12.72
C ARG A 7 -27.94 -87.17 -14.16
N GLU A 8 -28.69 -86.36 -14.89
CA GLU A 8 -28.77 -86.45 -16.34
C GLU A 8 -27.36 -86.25 -16.94
N PRO A 9 -27.02 -86.94 -18.04
CA PRO A 9 -25.72 -86.77 -18.68
C PRO A 9 -25.60 -85.35 -19.26
N ILE A 10 -24.45 -84.71 -19.00
CA ILE A 10 -24.09 -83.43 -19.60
C ILE A 10 -24.03 -83.65 -21.13
N PRO A 11 -24.75 -82.89 -21.96
CA PRO A 11 -24.67 -83.04 -23.40
C PRO A 11 -23.25 -82.70 -23.87
N ASP A 12 -22.73 -83.49 -24.80
CA ASP A 12 -21.44 -83.23 -25.44
C ASP A 12 -21.53 -81.90 -26.22
N PHE A 13 -20.82 -80.88 -25.74
CA PHE A 13 -20.81 -79.55 -26.34
C PHE A 13 -19.86 -79.44 -27.55
N SER A 14 -19.23 -80.55 -27.97
CA SER A 14 -18.33 -80.57 -29.13
C SER A 14 -19.03 -80.25 -30.46
N GLU A 15 -20.38 -80.33 -30.52
CA GLU A 15 -21.18 -80.06 -31.74
C GLU A 15 -22.16 -78.88 -31.65
N VAL A 16 -22.12 -78.05 -30.61
CA VAL A 16 -22.99 -76.85 -30.55
C VAL A 16 -22.41 -75.73 -31.42
N ARG A 17 -22.70 -75.79 -32.73
CA ARG A 17 -22.40 -74.70 -33.67
C ARG A 17 -23.42 -73.57 -33.50
N VAL A 18 -23.03 -72.53 -32.77
CA VAL A 18 -23.80 -71.28 -32.70
C VAL A 18 -23.79 -70.61 -34.08
N LYS A 19 -24.86 -70.79 -34.86
CA LYS A 19 -25.06 -70.09 -36.14
C LYS A 19 -25.63 -68.71 -35.87
N LEU A 20 -24.80 -67.69 -36.06
CA LEU A 20 -25.22 -66.30 -36.02
C LEU A 20 -26.17 -66.00 -37.19
N LYS A 21 -27.26 -65.27 -36.92
CA LYS A 21 -28.24 -64.88 -37.95
C LYS A 21 -27.71 -63.71 -38.78
N PRO A 22 -28.03 -63.63 -40.08
CA PRO A 22 -27.73 -62.45 -40.90
C PRO A 22 -28.36 -61.20 -40.27
N PHE A 23 -27.61 -60.10 -40.22
CA PHE A 23 -28.10 -58.81 -39.75
C PHE A 23 -28.11 -57.84 -40.92
N LEU A 24 -29.26 -57.21 -41.20
CA LEU A 24 -29.45 -56.30 -42.35
C LEU A 24 -29.04 -56.92 -43.70
N GLY A 25 -29.32 -58.22 -43.91
CA GLY A 25 -28.99 -58.92 -45.16
C GLY A 25 -27.50 -59.29 -45.33
N MET A 26 -26.62 -58.95 -44.38
CA MET A 26 -25.21 -59.32 -44.43
C MET A 26 -24.95 -60.67 -43.75
N PRO A 27 -24.10 -61.54 -44.33
CA PRO A 27 -23.71 -62.78 -43.68
C PRO A 27 -22.81 -62.51 -42.46
N PRO A 28 -22.81 -63.40 -41.45
CA PRO A 28 -22.05 -63.23 -40.21
C PRO A 28 -20.59 -62.86 -40.37
N GLY A 29 -19.89 -63.48 -41.32
CA GLY A 29 -18.50 -63.14 -41.59
C GLY A 29 -18.30 -61.66 -41.92
N THR A 30 -19.18 -61.08 -42.75
CA THR A 30 -19.04 -59.70 -43.22
C THR A 30 -19.33 -58.68 -42.12
N TYR A 31 -20.47 -58.81 -41.42
CA TYR A 31 -20.80 -57.81 -40.39
C TYR A 31 -19.90 -57.93 -39.15
N LEU A 32 -19.41 -59.13 -38.78
CA LEU A 32 -18.39 -59.24 -37.73
C LEU A 32 -17.07 -58.60 -38.17
N THR A 33 -16.67 -58.77 -39.43
CA THR A 33 -15.44 -58.14 -39.94
C THR A 33 -15.57 -56.62 -39.87
N ILE A 34 -16.69 -56.06 -40.33
CA ILE A 34 -16.98 -54.62 -40.22
C ILE A 34 -16.98 -54.17 -38.75
N LEU A 35 -17.63 -54.91 -37.86
CA LEU A 35 -17.69 -54.59 -36.43
C LEU A 35 -16.28 -54.56 -35.82
N TYR A 36 -15.46 -55.58 -36.07
CA TYR A 36 -14.09 -55.64 -35.58
C TYR A 36 -13.21 -54.55 -36.21
N SER A 37 -13.35 -54.26 -37.51
CA SER A 37 -12.65 -53.16 -38.17
C SER A 37 -13.00 -51.81 -37.56
N VAL A 38 -14.28 -51.55 -37.28
CA VAL A 38 -14.74 -50.32 -36.62
C VAL A 38 -14.17 -50.25 -35.20
N ILE A 39 -14.19 -51.34 -34.43
CA ILE A 39 -13.59 -51.40 -33.09
C ILE A 39 -12.09 -51.08 -33.16
N VAL A 40 -11.35 -51.68 -34.10
CA VAL A 40 -9.91 -51.43 -34.26
C VAL A 40 -9.63 -49.99 -34.63
N VAL A 41 -10.38 -49.41 -35.58
CA VAL A 41 -10.24 -48.00 -35.96
C VAL A 41 -10.55 -47.07 -34.78
N LEU A 42 -11.58 -47.38 -33.99
CA LEU A 42 -11.97 -46.60 -32.83
C LEU A 42 -10.89 -46.66 -31.72
N ILE A 43 -10.28 -47.83 -31.50
CA ILE A 43 -9.13 -47.99 -30.61
C ILE A 43 -7.93 -47.19 -31.12
N LEU A 44 -7.61 -47.27 -32.42
CA LEU A 44 -6.50 -46.52 -33.03
C LEU A 44 -6.72 -45.01 -32.91
N PHE A 45 -7.95 -44.54 -33.17
CA PHE A 45 -8.34 -43.14 -33.01
C PHE A 45 -8.19 -42.67 -31.56
N MET A 46 -8.64 -43.46 -30.59
CA MET A 46 -8.45 -43.15 -29.16
C MET A 46 -6.96 -43.06 -28.79
N VAL A 47 -6.13 -44.00 -29.24
CA VAL A 47 -4.68 -44.02 -28.94
C VAL A 47 -3.93 -42.86 -29.59
N LEU A 48 -4.25 -42.52 -30.84
CA LEU A 48 -3.52 -41.52 -31.62
C LEU A 48 -3.97 -40.08 -31.33
N PHE A 49 -5.28 -39.85 -31.19
CA PHE A 49 -5.87 -38.52 -31.18
C PHE A 49 -6.41 -38.08 -29.82
N TYR A 50 -6.56 -38.98 -28.83
CA TYR A 50 -7.06 -38.58 -27.51
C TYR A 50 -5.89 -38.11 -26.61
N PRO A 51 -5.81 -36.81 -26.25
CA PRO A 51 -4.66 -36.25 -25.51
C PRO A 51 -4.45 -36.88 -24.14
N GLY A 52 -5.52 -37.42 -23.54
CA GLY A 52 -5.51 -38.07 -22.23
C GLY A 52 -4.74 -39.39 -22.16
N ILE A 53 -4.42 -40.01 -23.31
CA ILE A 53 -3.56 -41.20 -23.40
C ILE A 53 -2.09 -40.80 -23.62
N ARG A 54 -1.85 -39.71 -24.37
CA ARG A 54 -0.49 -39.19 -24.66
C ARG A 54 0.18 -38.52 -23.45
N ARG A 55 -0.56 -37.77 -22.62
CA ARG A 55 -0.01 -37.13 -21.40
C ARG A 55 -0.37 -37.95 -20.17
N ARG A 56 0.59 -38.70 -19.63
CA ARG A 56 0.42 -39.48 -18.40
C ARG A 56 0.43 -38.54 -17.19
N GLY A 57 -0.70 -38.39 -16.51
CA GLY A 57 -0.79 -37.57 -15.31
C GLY A 57 -2.19 -37.50 -14.69
N THR A 58 -2.30 -36.74 -13.61
CA THR A 58 -3.51 -36.58 -12.80
C THR A 58 -3.82 -35.10 -12.61
N TYR A 59 -5.09 -34.71 -12.70
CA TYR A 59 -5.49 -33.35 -12.31
C TYR A 59 -5.60 -33.27 -10.79
N ALA A 60 -4.89 -32.31 -10.21
CA ALA A 60 -5.01 -31.96 -8.80
C ALA A 60 -5.78 -30.64 -8.67
N THR A 61 -6.82 -30.64 -7.84
CA THR A 61 -7.46 -29.42 -7.35
C THR A 61 -6.81 -29.06 -6.03
N ILE A 62 -6.14 -27.92 -6.00
CA ILE A 62 -5.42 -27.47 -4.81
C ILE A 62 -6.10 -26.20 -4.32
N LYS A 63 -6.55 -26.25 -3.07
CA LYS A 63 -7.11 -25.14 -2.32
C LYS A 63 -6.24 -24.89 -1.10
N SER A 64 -6.08 -23.63 -0.72
CA SER A 64 -5.41 -23.27 0.53
C SER A 64 -6.23 -22.26 1.30
N PHE A 65 -5.98 -22.22 2.60
CA PHE A 65 -6.34 -21.09 3.45
C PHE A 65 -5.07 -20.56 4.15
N PRO A 66 -4.81 -19.24 4.07
CA PRO A 66 -5.52 -18.27 3.24
C PRO A 66 -5.40 -18.58 1.73
N SER A 67 -6.31 -17.99 0.94
CA SER A 67 -6.34 -18.18 -0.51
C SER A 67 -5.18 -17.45 -1.21
N LYS A 68 -5.07 -17.58 -2.53
CA LYS A 68 -4.02 -16.95 -3.35
C LYS A 68 -2.59 -17.35 -2.97
N ALA A 69 -2.37 -18.62 -2.62
CA ALA A 69 -1.05 -19.17 -2.37
C ALA A 69 -0.42 -19.70 -3.66
N GLU A 70 0.90 -19.54 -3.81
CA GLU A 70 1.67 -20.06 -4.93
C GLU A 70 1.75 -21.58 -4.85
N VAL A 71 1.48 -22.26 -5.98
CA VAL A 71 1.60 -23.70 -6.12
C VAL A 71 2.75 -24.02 -7.07
N THR A 72 3.75 -24.74 -6.57
CA THR A 72 4.84 -25.27 -7.38
C THR A 72 4.87 -26.80 -7.33
N VAL A 73 5.37 -27.42 -8.40
CA VAL A 73 5.63 -28.85 -8.46
C VAL A 73 7.05 -29.06 -8.94
N ASP A 74 7.84 -29.79 -8.15
CA ASP A 74 9.27 -30.00 -8.40
C ASP A 74 10.03 -28.68 -8.64
N GLY A 75 9.63 -27.62 -7.93
CA GLY A 75 10.20 -26.27 -8.05
C GLY A 75 9.65 -25.42 -9.21
N SER A 76 8.79 -25.97 -10.08
CA SER A 76 8.19 -25.22 -11.19
C SER A 76 6.82 -24.65 -10.82
N PHE A 77 6.59 -23.36 -11.09
CA PHE A 77 5.30 -22.70 -10.85
C PHE A 77 4.20 -23.27 -11.76
N LEU A 78 3.06 -23.64 -11.16
CA LEU A 78 1.89 -24.16 -11.88
C LEU A 78 0.62 -23.32 -11.72
N GLY A 79 0.56 -22.43 -10.72
CA GLY A 79 -0.60 -21.56 -10.53
C GLY A 79 -0.76 -21.04 -9.10
N ILE A 80 -1.89 -20.39 -8.85
CA ILE A 80 -2.25 -19.74 -7.57
C ILE A 80 -3.56 -20.34 -7.06
N THR A 81 -3.65 -20.67 -5.77
CA THR A 81 -4.86 -21.29 -5.18
C THR A 81 -6.06 -20.33 -5.14
N PRO A 82 -7.31 -20.83 -5.31
CA PRO A 82 -7.66 -22.21 -5.68
C PRO A 82 -7.40 -22.47 -7.16
N CYS A 83 -6.63 -23.51 -7.47
CA CYS A 83 -6.31 -23.87 -8.86
C CYS A 83 -6.57 -25.34 -9.14
N LYS A 84 -6.74 -25.65 -10.43
CA LYS A 84 -6.77 -27.00 -10.96
C LYS A 84 -5.64 -27.18 -11.94
N VAL A 85 -4.63 -27.96 -11.55
CA VAL A 85 -3.39 -28.12 -12.31
C VAL A 85 -3.24 -29.57 -12.77
N PHE A 86 -2.67 -29.77 -13.96
CA PHE A 86 -2.30 -31.09 -14.44
C PHE A 86 -0.89 -31.41 -13.94
N ILE A 87 -0.74 -32.53 -13.25
CA ILE A 87 0.55 -32.98 -12.73
C ILE A 87 0.91 -34.30 -13.40
N GLU A 88 2.10 -34.34 -14.00
CA GLU A 88 2.62 -35.51 -14.68
C GLU A 88 2.81 -36.70 -13.73
N ALA A 89 2.69 -37.91 -14.29
CA ALA A 89 2.90 -39.14 -13.53
C ALA A 89 4.36 -39.24 -13.02
N GLY A 90 4.55 -39.88 -11.87
CA GLY A 90 5.83 -39.97 -11.18
C GLY A 90 5.71 -39.60 -9.70
N ASN A 91 6.81 -39.68 -8.96
CA ASN A 91 6.89 -39.05 -7.64
C ASN A 91 7.11 -37.56 -7.86
N ARG A 92 6.19 -36.74 -7.34
CA ARG A 92 6.18 -35.29 -7.53
C ARG A 92 6.12 -34.63 -6.17
N ASN A 93 6.93 -33.60 -5.95
CA ASN A 93 6.89 -32.79 -4.75
C ASN A 93 5.97 -31.60 -5.02
N ILE A 94 4.83 -31.57 -4.34
CA ILE A 94 3.88 -30.46 -4.44
C ILE A 94 4.16 -29.52 -3.27
N GLU A 95 4.47 -28.27 -3.57
CA GLU A 95 4.67 -27.22 -2.59
C GLU A 95 3.61 -26.14 -2.76
N VAL A 96 2.99 -25.73 -1.64
CA VAL A 96 2.10 -24.59 -1.56
C VAL A 96 2.70 -23.59 -0.58
N LYS A 97 3.04 -22.40 -1.07
CA LYS A 97 3.71 -21.36 -0.29
C LYS A 97 3.00 -20.02 -0.40
N LYS A 98 3.05 -19.24 0.66
CA LYS A 98 2.56 -17.86 0.71
C LYS A 98 3.49 -17.06 1.63
N PRO A 99 3.84 -15.80 1.31
CA PRO A 99 4.68 -14.97 2.17
C PRO A 99 4.15 -14.91 3.61
N TYR A 100 5.05 -14.95 4.59
CA TYR A 100 4.73 -14.96 6.03
C TYR A 100 4.02 -16.22 6.55
N TYR A 101 3.89 -17.25 5.73
CA TYR A 101 3.36 -18.56 6.13
C TYR A 101 4.37 -19.70 5.91
N GLN A 102 4.26 -20.73 6.75
CA GLN A 102 4.99 -21.97 6.59
C GLN A 102 4.53 -22.69 5.32
N SER A 103 5.48 -22.99 4.44
CA SER A 103 5.21 -23.70 3.19
C SER A 103 4.75 -25.14 3.46
N PHE A 104 3.67 -25.55 2.82
CA PHE A 104 3.21 -26.93 2.83
C PHE A 104 3.93 -27.70 1.72
N ARG A 105 4.51 -28.85 2.05
CA ARG A 105 5.20 -29.73 1.09
C ARG A 105 4.71 -31.16 1.24
N VAL A 106 4.41 -31.80 0.12
CA VAL A 106 4.03 -33.21 0.10
C VAL A 106 4.65 -33.92 -1.11
N GLU A 107 5.42 -34.96 -0.86
CA GLU A 107 5.82 -35.88 -1.90
C GLU A 107 4.67 -36.83 -2.21
N GLN A 108 4.25 -36.86 -3.46
CA GLN A 108 3.14 -37.69 -3.88
C GLN A 108 3.46 -38.43 -5.17
N LYS A 109 3.28 -39.75 -5.12
CA LYS A 109 3.18 -40.57 -6.32
C LYS A 109 1.90 -40.27 -7.11
N MET A 110 2.07 -39.70 -8.29
CA MET A 110 1.03 -39.40 -9.27
C MET A 110 0.89 -40.57 -10.24
N LYS A 111 -0.29 -41.20 -10.22
CA LYS A 111 -0.60 -42.32 -11.12
C LYS A 111 -0.95 -41.78 -12.51
N GLY A 112 -0.48 -42.47 -13.55
CA GLY A 112 -0.96 -42.25 -14.91
C GLY A 112 -2.36 -42.83 -15.09
N ARG A 113 -3.08 -42.35 -16.11
CA ARG A 113 -4.37 -42.93 -16.48
C ARG A 113 -4.17 -44.31 -17.13
N ILE A 114 -4.89 -45.31 -16.63
CA ILE A 114 -5.09 -46.61 -17.28
C ILE A 114 -6.45 -46.62 -18.00
N PHE A 115 -6.67 -47.54 -18.94
CA PHE A 115 -7.83 -47.53 -19.86
C PHE A 115 -9.19 -47.32 -19.16
N GLY A 116 -9.41 -47.91 -17.97
CA GLY A 116 -10.64 -47.70 -17.19
C GLY A 116 -10.80 -46.30 -16.55
N THR A 117 -9.72 -45.57 -16.33
CA THR A 117 -9.72 -44.20 -15.79
C THR A 117 -9.90 -43.11 -16.85
N LEU A 118 -10.05 -43.48 -18.14
CA LEU A 118 -10.39 -42.53 -19.21
C LEU A 118 -11.79 -41.94 -19.02
N PHE A 119 -12.75 -42.78 -18.62
CA PHE A 119 -14.15 -42.37 -18.42
C PHE A 119 -14.39 -41.78 -17.03
N PHE A 120 -13.52 -42.12 -16.06
CA PHE A 120 -13.57 -41.63 -14.68
C PHE A 120 -12.17 -41.16 -14.24
N PRO A 121 -11.77 -39.93 -14.60
CA PRO A 121 -10.44 -39.41 -14.25
C PRO A 121 -10.30 -39.29 -12.74
N VAL A 122 -9.22 -39.85 -12.19
CA VAL A 122 -8.86 -39.66 -10.78
C VAL A 122 -8.61 -38.16 -10.56
N LYS A 123 -9.38 -37.57 -9.65
CA LYS A 123 -9.18 -36.18 -9.19
C LYS A 123 -8.53 -36.26 -7.82
N LYS A 124 -7.36 -35.65 -7.65
CA LYS A 124 -6.80 -35.43 -6.32
C LYS A 124 -7.22 -34.07 -5.82
N ARG A 125 -7.56 -34.00 -4.53
CA ARG A 125 -7.90 -32.75 -3.88
C ARG A 125 -6.95 -32.55 -2.70
N TYR A 126 -6.38 -31.35 -2.64
CA TYR A 126 -5.58 -30.89 -1.52
C TYR A 126 -6.28 -29.67 -0.95
N ASP A 127 -6.68 -29.74 0.31
CA ASP A 127 -7.18 -28.59 1.07
C ASP A 127 -6.11 -28.29 2.14
N VAL A 128 -5.29 -27.28 1.89
CA VAL A 128 -4.09 -26.93 2.67
C VAL A 128 -4.39 -25.81 3.66
N GLN A 129 -3.99 -25.97 4.92
CA GLN A 129 -4.05 -24.92 5.94
C GLN A 129 -2.63 -24.45 6.23
N LEU A 130 -2.31 -23.21 5.87
CA LEU A 130 -0.99 -22.63 6.07
C LEU A 130 -0.92 -21.97 7.45
N LYS A 131 0.21 -22.14 8.16
CA LYS A 131 0.44 -21.54 9.48
C LYS A 131 1.28 -20.28 9.35
N ILE A 132 0.92 -19.23 10.10
CA ILE A 132 1.68 -17.98 10.12
C ILE A 132 3.06 -18.22 10.77
N THR A 133 4.12 -17.71 10.15
CA THR A 133 5.50 -17.75 10.68
C THR A 133 5.96 -16.41 11.22
N ASP A 134 5.48 -15.30 10.63
CA ASP A 134 5.82 -13.94 11.03
C ASP A 134 4.54 -13.09 11.02
N LEU A 135 3.98 -12.84 12.21
CA LEU A 135 2.75 -12.08 12.34
C LEU A 135 2.98 -10.59 12.10
N ASP A 136 4.08 -10.04 12.60
CA ASP A 136 4.32 -8.60 12.53
C ASP A 136 4.54 -8.15 11.09
N ALA A 137 5.33 -8.91 10.32
CA ALA A 137 5.53 -8.64 8.90
C ALA A 137 4.25 -8.82 8.08
N LEU A 138 3.41 -9.81 8.41
CA LEU A 138 2.11 -10.02 7.77
C LEU A 138 1.17 -8.82 8.00
N LEU A 139 1.02 -8.37 9.25
CA LEU A 139 0.16 -7.24 9.60
C LEU A 139 0.65 -5.94 8.96
N HIS A 140 1.96 -5.72 8.98
CA HIS A 140 2.59 -4.57 8.34
C HIS A 140 2.32 -4.52 6.84
N ASN A 141 2.62 -5.62 6.12
CA ASN A 141 2.40 -5.71 4.68
C ASN A 141 0.92 -5.60 4.32
N ALA A 142 0.03 -6.22 5.09
CA ALA A 142 -1.41 -6.13 4.89
C ALA A 142 -1.94 -4.69 5.00
N LEU A 143 -1.42 -3.90 5.95
CA LEU A 143 -1.80 -2.50 6.11
C LEU A 143 -1.24 -1.64 4.96
N ALA A 144 0.02 -1.85 4.57
CA ALA A 144 0.63 -1.17 3.43
C ALA A 144 -0.13 -1.45 2.13
N ASP A 145 -0.53 -2.71 1.89
CA ASP A 145 -1.33 -3.05 0.71
C ASP A 145 -2.73 -2.44 0.75
N PHE A 146 -3.37 -2.38 1.94
CA PHE A 146 -4.65 -1.70 2.12
C PHE A 146 -4.54 -0.18 1.86
N ALA A 147 -3.42 0.42 2.23
CA ALA A 147 -3.10 1.82 1.96
C ALA A 147 -2.89 2.07 0.46
N ALA A 148 -2.18 1.17 -0.24
CA ALA A 148 -1.89 1.30 -1.67
C ALA A 148 -3.10 1.03 -2.57
N ASN A 149 -3.99 0.10 -2.19
CA ASN A 149 -5.04 -0.44 -3.07
C ASN A 149 -6.45 -0.08 -2.59
N ASN A 150 -6.81 1.21 -2.64
CA ASN A 150 -8.13 1.70 -2.23
C ASN A 150 -9.32 1.09 -3.02
N HIS A 151 -9.09 0.63 -4.25
CA HIS A 151 -10.12 0.01 -5.10
C HIS A 151 -10.34 -1.48 -4.84
N ILE A 152 -9.35 -2.19 -4.25
CA ILE A 152 -9.44 -3.64 -3.96
C ILE A 152 -8.91 -3.99 -2.54
N PRO A 153 -9.46 -3.41 -1.45
CA PRO A 153 -9.06 -3.68 -0.06
C PRO A 153 -9.47 -5.06 0.50
N GLU A 154 -9.16 -6.15 -0.19
CA GLU A 154 -9.48 -7.51 0.27
C GLU A 154 -8.59 -7.98 1.43
N ILE A 155 -7.40 -7.40 1.56
CA ILE A 155 -6.31 -7.95 2.36
C ILE A 155 -6.56 -7.79 3.87
N LEU A 156 -7.26 -6.73 4.28
CA LEU A 156 -7.52 -6.44 5.69
C LEU A 156 -8.36 -7.55 6.36
N SER A 157 -9.54 -7.87 5.81
CA SER A 157 -10.43 -8.87 6.41
C SER A 157 -9.90 -10.30 6.25
N GLU A 158 -9.21 -10.62 5.14
CA GLU A 158 -8.53 -11.90 4.97
C GLU A 158 -7.41 -12.12 6.00
N THR A 159 -6.64 -11.07 6.31
CA THR A 159 -5.58 -11.13 7.32
C THR A 159 -6.16 -11.41 8.69
N VAL A 160 -7.24 -10.70 9.08
CA VAL A 160 -7.96 -10.97 10.34
C VAL A 160 -8.44 -12.43 10.40
N LEU A 161 -9.05 -12.93 9.33
CA LEU A 161 -9.51 -14.33 9.25
C LEU A 161 -8.35 -15.33 9.41
N ALA A 162 -7.21 -15.08 8.75
CA ALA A 162 -6.04 -15.95 8.87
C ALA A 162 -5.45 -15.96 10.28
N THR A 163 -5.68 -14.89 11.04
CA THR A 163 -5.19 -14.68 12.40
C THR A 163 -6.20 -15.04 13.49
N ALA A 164 -7.42 -15.49 13.14
CA ALA A 164 -8.49 -15.77 14.11
C ALA A 164 -8.19 -16.95 15.06
N ALA A 165 -7.16 -17.76 14.77
CA ALA A 165 -6.74 -18.90 15.61
C ALA A 165 -5.57 -18.57 16.56
N LEU A 166 -5.25 -17.29 16.78
CA LEU A 166 -4.08 -16.87 17.55
C LEU A 166 -4.29 -16.90 19.08
N THR A 167 -3.17 -16.87 19.82
CA THR A 167 -3.11 -16.82 21.28
C THR A 167 -3.54 -15.45 21.83
N PRO A 168 -3.94 -15.34 23.11
CA PRO A 168 -4.31 -14.07 23.74
C PRO A 168 -3.26 -12.96 23.60
N GLN A 169 -1.97 -13.31 23.61
CA GLN A 169 -0.85 -12.36 23.46
C GLN A 169 -0.82 -11.64 22.10
N ASN A 170 -1.46 -12.20 21.08
CA ASN A 170 -1.50 -11.60 19.73
C ASN A 170 -2.75 -10.74 19.50
N MET A 171 -3.67 -10.68 20.47
CA MET A 171 -4.91 -9.90 20.34
C MET A 171 -4.63 -8.39 20.31
N ASP A 172 -3.70 -7.89 21.13
CA ASP A 172 -3.35 -6.46 21.17
C ASP A 172 -2.76 -5.96 19.85
N LYS A 173 -1.97 -6.81 19.18
CA LYS A 173 -1.43 -6.54 17.84
C LYS A 173 -2.55 -6.44 16.81
N MET A 174 -3.57 -7.29 16.93
CA MET A 174 -4.74 -7.26 16.05
C MET A 174 -5.60 -6.02 16.26
N TYR A 175 -5.83 -5.61 17.51
CA TYR A 175 -6.50 -4.36 17.83
C TYR A 175 -5.79 -3.16 17.20
N SER A 176 -4.47 -3.10 17.37
CA SER A 176 -3.64 -2.04 16.79
C SER A 176 -3.71 -2.04 15.26
N PHE A 177 -3.62 -3.21 14.62
CA PHE A 177 -3.73 -3.35 13.17
C PHE A 177 -5.07 -2.85 12.62
N ILE A 178 -6.19 -3.26 13.24
CA ILE A 178 -7.53 -2.82 12.83
C ILE A 178 -7.72 -1.33 13.10
N ASP A 179 -7.26 -0.83 14.25
CA ASP A 179 -7.34 0.60 14.58
C ASP A 179 -6.54 1.46 13.59
N ASN A 180 -5.37 0.98 13.13
CA ASN A 180 -4.55 1.71 12.16
C ASN A 180 -5.15 1.74 10.76
N ALA A 181 -5.99 0.77 10.39
CA ALA A 181 -6.66 0.76 9.09
C ALA A 181 -7.58 1.98 8.86
N LYS A 182 -8.12 2.59 9.94
CA LYS A 182 -9.01 3.77 9.84
C LYS A 182 -8.38 4.95 9.09
N TYR A 183 -7.06 5.11 9.20
CA TYR A 183 -6.29 6.18 8.55
C TYR A 183 -6.25 6.05 7.02
N PHE A 184 -6.70 4.93 6.47
CA PHE A 184 -6.73 4.71 5.02
C PHE A 184 -8.15 4.57 4.49
N VAL A 185 -9.18 4.57 5.36
CA VAL A 185 -10.59 4.50 4.97
C VAL A 185 -11.05 5.87 4.49
N ASN A 186 -11.11 6.04 3.17
CA ASN A 186 -11.61 7.25 2.52
C ASN A 186 -12.74 6.98 1.50
N SER A 187 -13.30 5.78 1.54
CA SER A 187 -14.37 5.34 0.63
C SER A 187 -15.33 4.37 1.32
N PRO A 188 -16.59 4.28 0.85
CA PRO A 188 -17.55 3.31 1.37
C PRO A 188 -17.10 1.86 1.24
N TYR A 189 -16.33 1.53 0.20
CA TYR A 189 -15.83 0.17 -0.02
C TYR A 189 -14.77 -0.22 1.02
N GLN A 190 -13.81 0.66 1.31
CA GLN A 190 -12.84 0.46 2.39
C GLN A 190 -13.51 0.42 3.76
N LEU A 191 -14.53 1.26 4.00
CA LEU A 191 -15.30 1.21 5.24
C LEU A 191 -15.97 -0.15 5.42
N ALA A 192 -16.61 -0.68 4.38
CA ALA A 192 -17.23 -2.00 4.41
C ALA A 192 -16.22 -3.11 4.72
N LYS A 193 -15.01 -3.05 4.16
CA LYS A 193 -13.93 -4.01 4.44
C LYS A 193 -13.39 -3.89 5.86
N MET A 194 -13.24 -2.68 6.39
CA MET A 194 -12.87 -2.46 7.79
C MET A 194 -13.94 -3.01 8.73
N VAL A 195 -15.21 -2.73 8.50
CA VAL A 195 -16.33 -3.27 9.30
C VAL A 195 -16.37 -4.80 9.22
N GLN A 196 -16.13 -5.39 8.05
CA GLN A 196 -16.03 -6.84 7.90
C GLN A 196 -14.87 -7.41 8.72
N ALA A 197 -13.71 -6.77 8.70
CA ALA A 197 -12.55 -7.17 9.48
C ALA A 197 -12.84 -7.12 11.00
N VAL A 198 -13.40 -6.01 11.50
CA VAL A 198 -13.84 -5.89 12.90
C VAL A 198 -14.86 -6.97 13.24
N SER A 199 -15.81 -7.26 12.34
CA SER A 199 -16.83 -8.28 12.54
C SER A 199 -16.24 -9.67 12.72
N PHE A 200 -15.30 -10.06 11.85
CA PHE A 200 -14.62 -11.35 11.96
C PHE A 200 -13.79 -11.48 13.24
N PHE A 201 -13.17 -10.38 13.66
CA PHE A 201 -12.41 -10.32 14.88
C PHE A 201 -13.31 -10.48 16.12
N GLU A 202 -14.40 -9.70 16.22
CA GLU A 202 -15.31 -9.73 17.37
C GLU A 202 -16.19 -10.99 17.44
N SER A 203 -16.46 -11.64 16.30
CA SER A 203 -17.24 -12.89 16.26
C SER A 203 -16.39 -14.16 16.33
N GLY A 204 -15.05 -14.04 16.26
CA GLY A 204 -14.16 -15.19 16.11
C GLY A 204 -14.52 -16.03 14.87
N THR A 205 -14.94 -15.38 13.79
CA THR A 205 -15.43 -16.00 12.53
C THR A 205 -16.75 -16.79 12.63
N LEU A 206 -17.44 -16.72 13.76
CA LEU A 206 -18.78 -17.29 13.94
C LEU A 206 -19.88 -16.30 13.50
N ALA A 207 -21.13 -16.74 13.60
CA ALA A 207 -22.28 -15.87 13.39
C ALA A 207 -22.23 -14.65 14.33
N LEU A 208 -22.54 -13.47 13.79
CA LEU A 208 -22.60 -12.24 14.57
C LEU A 208 -23.66 -12.39 15.67
N THR A 209 -23.22 -12.29 16.92
CA THR A 209 -24.12 -12.22 18.07
C THR A 209 -24.56 -10.77 18.29
N THR A 210 -25.66 -10.56 19.02
CA THR A 210 -26.06 -9.21 19.45
C THR A 210 -24.93 -8.51 20.23
N GLY A 211 -24.15 -9.26 21.02
CA GLY A 211 -22.98 -8.73 21.71
C GLY A 211 -21.88 -8.28 20.76
N SER A 212 -21.58 -9.06 19.72
CA SER A 212 -20.58 -8.69 18.70
C SER A 212 -21.00 -7.45 17.91
N LEU A 213 -22.29 -7.33 17.56
CA LEU A 213 -22.83 -6.13 16.93
C LEU A 213 -22.67 -4.89 17.80
N LEU A 214 -23.00 -5.00 19.10
CA LEU A 214 -22.83 -3.90 20.04
C LEU A 214 -21.36 -3.46 20.11
N ARG A 215 -20.41 -4.41 20.15
CA ARG A 215 -18.97 -4.11 20.18
C ARG A 215 -18.49 -3.41 18.90
N ILE A 216 -18.93 -3.83 17.73
CA ILE A 216 -18.61 -3.15 16.47
C ILE A 216 -19.05 -1.68 16.53
N VAL A 217 -20.29 -1.44 16.98
CA VAL A 217 -20.81 -0.08 17.15
C VAL A 217 -20.01 0.70 18.21
N THR A 218 -19.69 0.07 19.34
CA THR A 218 -18.84 0.66 20.39
C THR A 218 -17.46 1.04 19.86
N ASN A 219 -16.82 0.20 19.06
CA ASN A 219 -15.50 0.48 18.47
C ASN A 219 -15.57 1.73 17.56
N ILE A 220 -16.64 1.88 16.77
CA ILE A 220 -16.84 3.09 15.95
C ILE A 220 -17.09 4.32 16.83
N ILE A 221 -17.88 4.20 17.90
CA ILE A 221 -18.13 5.30 18.84
C ILE A 221 -16.85 5.70 19.59
N GLN A 222 -15.96 4.76 19.92
CA GLN A 222 -14.68 5.08 20.56
C GLN A 222 -13.80 5.97 19.66
N VAL A 223 -13.87 5.83 18.34
CA VAL A 223 -13.20 6.76 17.41
C VAL A 223 -13.76 8.18 17.57
N LYS A 224 -15.08 8.32 17.69
CA LYS A 224 -15.72 9.63 17.95
C LYS A 224 -15.24 10.27 19.25
N ASP A 225 -15.10 9.49 20.32
CA ASP A 225 -14.69 10.02 21.62
C ASP A 225 -13.18 10.36 21.67
N LYS A 226 -12.39 9.79 20.75
CA LYS A 226 -10.94 10.04 20.64
C LYS A 226 -10.60 11.17 19.67
N TYR A 227 -11.41 11.44 18.65
CA TYR A 227 -11.08 12.39 17.58
C TYR A 227 -12.22 13.35 17.28
N ASP A 228 -11.93 14.65 17.44
CA ASP A 228 -12.93 15.72 17.28
C ASP A 228 -13.49 15.77 15.85
N ASN A 229 -12.67 15.46 14.84
CA ASN A 229 -13.03 15.51 13.42
C ASN A 229 -13.72 14.23 12.91
N PHE A 230 -14.10 13.31 13.80
CA PHE A 230 -14.85 12.10 13.46
C PHE A 230 -16.10 12.34 12.59
N PRO A 231 -16.94 13.37 12.83
CA PRO A 231 -18.14 13.59 12.01
C PRO A 231 -17.81 13.77 10.52
N TYR A 232 -16.70 14.42 10.20
CA TYR A 232 -16.26 14.61 8.83
C TYR A 232 -15.70 13.31 8.22
N TRP A 233 -14.88 12.56 8.97
CA TRP A 233 -14.42 11.24 8.52
C TRP A 233 -15.58 10.29 8.24
N LEU A 234 -16.61 10.29 9.12
CA LEU A 234 -17.80 9.48 8.94
C LEU A 234 -18.52 9.90 7.66
N LEU A 235 -18.75 11.19 7.44
CA LEU A 235 -19.42 11.68 6.24
C LEU A 235 -18.68 11.29 4.96
N LEU A 236 -17.34 11.35 4.95
CA LEU A 236 -16.50 10.92 3.82
C LEU A 236 -16.61 9.41 3.55
N SER A 237 -16.71 8.62 4.62
CA SER A 237 -16.67 7.15 4.54
C SER A 237 -18.04 6.54 4.23
N LEU A 238 -19.13 7.30 4.32
CA LEU A 238 -20.50 6.83 4.13
C LEU A 238 -20.91 6.80 2.65
N PRO A 239 -21.80 5.87 2.25
CA PRO A 239 -22.56 5.97 1.01
C PRO A 239 -23.33 7.29 0.90
N THR A 240 -23.59 7.74 -0.33
CA THR A 240 -24.16 9.06 -0.63
C THR A 240 -25.48 9.34 0.09
N ASP A 241 -26.40 8.38 0.16
CA ASP A 241 -27.70 8.49 0.82
C ASP A 241 -27.58 8.70 2.34
N LEU A 242 -26.68 7.96 2.98
CA LEU A 242 -26.39 8.11 4.41
C LEU A 242 -25.63 9.41 4.69
N ALA A 243 -24.74 9.81 3.78
CA ALA A 243 -24.02 11.07 3.84
C ALA A 243 -24.98 12.27 3.81
N GLU A 244 -25.95 12.28 2.88
CA GLU A 244 -26.99 13.32 2.76
C GLU A 244 -27.87 13.41 4.03
N THR A 245 -28.18 12.26 4.61
CA THR A 245 -28.93 12.18 5.87
C THR A 245 -28.13 12.82 7.02
N LEU A 246 -26.83 12.52 7.09
CA LEU A 246 -25.95 13.07 8.11
C LEU A 246 -25.79 14.59 7.98
N THR A 247 -25.56 15.11 6.78
CA THR A 247 -25.43 16.57 6.54
C THR A 247 -26.71 17.33 6.83
N SER A 248 -27.88 16.67 6.69
CA SER A 248 -29.18 17.28 7.00
C SER A 248 -29.49 17.30 8.50
N SER A 249 -28.66 16.66 9.33
CA SER A 249 -28.90 16.58 10.78
C SER A 249 -28.49 17.86 11.51
N ASP A 250 -29.29 18.26 12.51
CA ASP A 250 -28.97 19.39 13.40
C ASP A 250 -27.62 19.19 14.11
N TRP A 251 -27.30 17.94 14.45
CA TRP A 251 -26.04 17.58 15.10
C TRP A 251 -24.83 17.92 14.23
N PHE A 252 -24.83 17.47 12.97
CA PHE A 252 -23.73 17.75 12.05
C PHE A 252 -23.64 19.23 11.71
N ASN A 253 -24.78 19.89 11.43
CA ASN A 253 -24.80 21.32 11.11
C ASN A 253 -24.24 22.19 12.26
N LYS A 254 -24.66 21.90 13.49
CA LYS A 254 -24.13 22.60 14.68
C LYS A 254 -22.63 22.35 14.85
N TYR A 255 -22.19 21.11 14.67
CA TYR A 255 -20.78 20.76 14.74
C TYR A 255 -19.97 21.50 13.66
N HIS A 256 -20.42 21.46 12.40
CA HIS A 256 -19.77 22.12 11.27
C HIS A 256 -19.59 23.62 11.50
N LEU A 257 -20.65 24.33 11.89
CA LEU A 257 -20.60 25.77 12.17
C LEU A 257 -19.60 26.10 13.29
N ASN A 258 -19.63 25.36 14.39
CA ASN A 258 -18.68 25.53 15.49
C ASN A 258 -17.23 25.32 15.05
N THR A 259 -16.97 24.32 14.19
CA THR A 259 -15.63 24.07 13.66
C THR A 259 -15.16 25.24 12.80
N ILE A 260 -16.00 25.74 11.88
CA ILE A 260 -15.66 26.87 11.02
C ILE A 260 -15.36 28.13 11.86
N ASP A 261 -16.19 28.42 12.86
CA ASP A 261 -15.99 29.58 13.73
C ASP A 261 -14.71 29.46 14.56
N SER A 262 -14.39 28.26 15.05
CA SER A 262 -13.14 27.98 15.77
C SER A 262 -11.91 28.21 14.88
N ILE A 263 -11.93 27.73 13.63
CA ILE A 263 -10.82 27.91 12.69
C ILE A 263 -10.63 29.39 12.37
N LYS A 264 -11.71 30.13 12.07
CA LYS A 264 -11.66 31.57 11.83
C LYS A 264 -11.08 32.33 13.03
N ALA A 265 -11.48 31.98 14.25
CA ALA A 265 -10.94 32.59 15.46
C ALA A 265 -9.42 32.35 15.58
N GLN A 266 -8.94 31.14 15.26
CA GLN A 266 -7.51 30.82 15.28
C GLN A 266 -6.72 31.56 14.17
N GLN A 267 -7.28 31.69 12.97
CA GLN A 267 -6.67 32.50 11.91
C GLN A 267 -6.52 33.96 12.33
N LEU A 268 -7.54 34.55 12.95
CA LEU A 268 -7.48 35.93 13.49
C LEU A 268 -6.41 36.07 14.59
N LEU A 269 -6.23 35.06 15.44
CA LEU A 269 -5.17 35.06 16.45
C LEU A 269 -3.77 35.00 15.82
N GLN A 270 -3.60 34.26 14.72
CA GLN A 270 -2.34 34.21 13.98
C GLN A 270 -2.03 35.55 13.28
N GLU A 271 -3.00 36.17 12.61
CA GLU A 271 -2.83 37.45 11.92
C GLU A 271 -2.44 38.59 12.88
N ASN A 272 -2.94 38.55 14.12
CA ASN A 272 -2.65 39.56 15.15
C ASN A 272 -1.25 39.41 15.79
N LYS A 273 -0.57 38.25 15.64
CA LYS A 273 0.82 38.09 16.07
C LYS A 273 1.72 38.73 15.01
N SER A 274 2.20 39.94 15.28
CA SER A 274 2.88 40.79 14.31
C SER A 274 4.06 40.11 13.59
N THR A 275 4.24 40.46 12.31
CA THR A 275 5.46 40.19 11.52
C THR A 275 6.74 40.74 12.21
N ALA A 276 6.61 41.70 13.12
CA ALA A 276 7.72 42.30 13.85
C ALA A 276 8.31 41.39 14.94
N GLU A 277 7.48 40.57 15.63
CA GLU A 277 7.97 39.60 16.63
C GLU A 277 8.77 38.45 15.98
N TYR A 278 8.42 38.06 14.75
CA TYR A 278 9.12 36.99 14.03
C TYR A 278 10.44 37.44 13.41
N SER A 279 10.50 38.68 12.89
CA SER A 279 11.73 39.28 12.32
C SER A 279 12.88 39.42 13.34
N ALA A 280 12.57 39.49 14.64
CA ALA A 280 13.56 39.62 15.71
C ALA A 280 14.17 38.28 16.17
N SER A 281 13.74 37.14 15.60
CA SER A 281 14.15 35.80 16.02
C SER A 281 14.90 34.99 14.96
N ILE A 282 15.24 35.61 13.81
CA ILE A 282 16.06 34.99 12.77
C ILE A 282 17.50 34.89 13.29
N ALA A 283 17.78 33.83 14.06
CA ALA A 283 19.13 33.39 14.30
C ALA A 283 19.55 32.58 13.08
N ASP A 284 20.30 33.21 12.18
CA ASP A 284 20.95 32.52 11.07
C ASP A 284 21.97 31.54 11.64
N LEU A 285 21.57 30.26 11.74
CA LEU A 285 22.52 29.22 12.06
C LEU A 285 23.18 28.80 10.75
N ASN A 286 24.43 29.22 10.56
CA ASN A 286 25.27 28.69 9.50
C ASN A 286 26.05 27.50 10.04
N THR A 287 25.67 26.30 9.65
CA THR A 287 26.37 25.05 9.98
C THR A 287 26.51 24.24 8.72
N ALA A 288 27.68 23.64 8.48
CA ALA A 288 27.92 22.78 7.32
C ALA A 288 27.74 23.43 5.93
N GLY A 289 27.82 24.77 5.84
CA GLY A 289 27.52 25.48 4.58
C GLY A 289 26.03 25.54 4.26
N LEU A 290 25.17 25.22 5.23
CA LEU A 290 23.72 25.38 5.20
C LEU A 290 23.33 26.55 6.09
N ARG A 291 22.47 27.43 5.58
CA ARG A 291 21.78 28.45 6.38
C ARG A 291 20.46 27.87 6.86
N PHE A 292 20.20 28.01 8.16
CA PHE A 292 18.94 27.62 8.75
C PHE A 292 18.26 28.82 9.40
N ASN A 293 16.95 28.92 9.21
CA ASN A 293 16.14 29.94 9.83
C ASN A 293 15.35 29.32 10.98
N LYS A 294 15.28 30.04 12.10
CA LYS A 294 14.45 29.65 13.23
C LYS A 294 12.98 29.85 12.90
N ILE A 295 12.19 28.80 13.09
CA ILE A 295 10.74 28.81 12.94
C ILE A 295 10.12 28.81 14.35
N PRO A 296 9.27 29.79 14.66
CA PRO A 296 8.60 29.88 15.95
C PRO A 296 7.65 28.71 16.18
N GLY A 297 7.49 28.29 17.43
CA GLY A 297 6.41 27.37 17.80
C GLY A 297 5.04 28.06 17.76
N GLY A 298 3.98 27.29 17.59
CA GLY A 298 2.62 27.81 17.51
C GLY A 298 1.56 26.74 17.27
N THR A 299 0.35 27.20 16.97
CA THR A 299 -0.73 26.34 16.51
C THR A 299 -0.97 26.62 15.04
N LEU A 300 -0.62 25.69 14.17
CA LEU A 300 -0.89 25.71 12.74
C LEU A 300 -2.36 25.31 12.50
N ILE A 301 -3.05 25.99 11.57
CA ILE A 301 -4.24 25.42 10.94
C ILE A 301 -3.76 24.62 9.73
N GLN A 302 -3.61 23.31 9.90
CA GLN A 302 -3.06 22.45 8.86
C GLN A 302 -4.17 22.04 7.90
N GLY A 303 -3.91 22.16 6.59
CA GLY A 303 -4.87 21.84 5.54
C GLY A 303 -5.47 23.07 4.87
N ARG A 304 -6.55 22.84 4.11
CA ARG A 304 -7.17 23.84 3.25
C ARG A 304 -7.96 24.85 4.08
N ASP A 305 -7.37 26.01 4.33
CA ASP A 305 -7.91 27.06 5.20
C ASP A 305 -8.17 28.39 4.49
N ASP A 306 -7.98 28.45 3.16
CA ASP A 306 -8.13 29.63 2.32
C ASP A 306 -9.59 29.91 1.90
N ASP A 307 -10.41 28.86 1.76
CA ASP A 307 -11.83 28.94 1.39
C ASP A 307 -12.71 28.02 2.25
N LEU A 308 -12.88 28.43 3.50
CA LEU A 308 -13.71 27.72 4.47
C LEU A 308 -15.20 27.65 4.08
N ALA A 309 -15.68 28.54 3.23
CA ALA A 309 -17.08 28.54 2.79
C ALA A 309 -17.38 27.33 1.89
N SER A 310 -16.39 26.86 1.13
CA SER A 310 -16.54 25.70 0.22
C SER A 310 -16.63 24.34 0.93
N LEU A 311 -16.22 24.24 2.20
CA LEU A 311 -16.23 23.00 3.00
C LEU A 311 -17.63 22.39 3.18
N ASN A 312 -18.69 23.19 3.01
CA ASN A 312 -20.09 22.73 3.09
C ASN A 312 -20.51 21.82 1.93
N SER A 313 -19.84 21.92 0.77
CA SER A 313 -20.32 21.30 -0.48
C SER A 313 -19.74 19.92 -0.74
N ARG A 314 -18.52 19.66 -0.24
CA ARG A 314 -17.86 18.34 -0.16
C ARG A 314 -16.82 18.41 0.93
N ILE A 315 -16.69 17.34 1.73
CA ILE A 315 -15.55 17.20 2.63
C ILE A 315 -14.31 16.98 1.80
N ASP A 316 -13.34 17.87 1.97
CA ASP A 316 -12.01 17.73 1.43
C ASP A 316 -11.18 16.81 2.35
N LEU A 317 -10.37 15.93 1.76
CA LEU A 317 -9.35 15.16 2.50
C LEU A 317 -8.33 16.08 3.18
N LEU A 318 -8.26 17.33 2.74
CA LEU A 318 -7.44 18.40 3.28
C LEU A 318 -8.16 19.22 4.36
N LEU A 319 -9.06 18.61 5.15
CA LEU A 319 -9.83 19.30 6.19
C LEU A 319 -8.90 20.14 7.09
N PRO A 320 -9.14 21.46 7.23
CA PRO A 320 -8.38 22.32 8.12
C PRO A 320 -8.56 21.92 9.59
N HIS A 321 -7.47 21.79 10.33
CA HIS A 321 -7.48 21.40 11.73
C HIS A 321 -6.29 21.99 12.51
N PRO A 322 -6.44 22.26 13.83
CA PRO A 322 -5.35 22.78 14.64
C PRO A 322 -4.27 21.72 14.87
N VAL A 323 -3.01 22.13 14.77
CA VAL A 323 -1.84 21.30 15.02
C VAL A 323 -0.80 22.10 15.79
N ALA A 324 -0.39 21.61 16.97
CA ALA A 324 0.69 22.22 17.73
C ALA A 324 2.05 21.92 17.07
N VAL A 325 2.82 22.97 16.79
CA VAL A 325 4.16 22.88 16.20
C VAL A 325 5.15 23.47 17.21
N SER A 326 6.10 22.65 17.66
CA SER A 326 7.22 23.13 18.49
C SER A 326 8.13 24.04 17.66
N PRO A 327 8.90 24.95 18.26
CA PRO A 327 9.92 25.68 17.53
C PRO A 327 11.02 24.74 17.01
N PHE A 328 11.58 25.07 15.84
CA PHE A 328 12.62 24.28 15.17
C PHE A 328 13.42 25.19 14.22
N TYR A 329 14.48 24.68 13.63
CA TYR A 329 15.21 25.33 12.55
C TYR A 329 14.98 24.59 11.25
N ILE A 330 14.90 25.29 10.11
CA ILE A 330 14.79 24.67 8.79
C ILE A 330 15.76 25.32 7.80
N SER A 331 16.35 24.52 6.91
CA SER A 331 17.26 25.00 5.88
C SER A 331 16.56 26.05 5.04
N GLU A 332 17.24 27.14 4.68
CA GLU A 332 16.66 28.28 3.96
C GLU A 332 16.12 27.88 2.58
N THR A 333 16.81 26.95 1.91
CA THR A 333 16.50 26.39 0.59
C THR A 333 16.43 24.87 0.65
N GLU A 334 16.01 24.25 -0.45
CA GLU A 334 16.30 22.84 -0.74
C GLU A 334 17.80 22.56 -0.67
N ILE A 335 18.15 21.31 -0.31
CA ILE A 335 19.53 20.86 -0.34
C ILE A 335 20.02 20.88 -1.79
N THR A 336 21.19 21.45 -2.02
CA THR A 336 21.75 21.59 -3.37
C THR A 336 22.59 20.38 -3.78
N ASN A 337 22.88 20.26 -5.08
CA ASN A 337 23.82 19.24 -5.58
C ASN A 337 25.20 19.33 -4.89
N SER A 338 25.74 20.54 -4.69
CA SER A 338 27.05 20.73 -4.04
C SER A 338 27.08 20.28 -2.58
N GLN A 339 25.99 20.53 -1.85
CA GLN A 339 25.81 20.08 -0.47
C GLN A 339 25.69 18.55 -0.41
N PHE A 340 24.86 17.95 -1.27
CA PHE A 340 24.72 16.50 -1.34
C PHE A 340 26.01 15.79 -1.78
N LYS A 341 26.80 16.42 -2.67
CA LYS A 341 28.10 15.89 -3.10
C LYS A 341 29.10 15.76 -1.95
N SER A 342 29.05 16.68 -0.99
CA SER A 342 29.87 16.59 0.22
C SER A 342 29.53 15.33 1.04
N PHE A 343 28.23 15.02 1.18
CA PHE A 343 27.78 13.77 1.80
C PHE A 343 28.29 12.53 1.05
N ILE A 344 28.14 12.48 -0.27
CA ILE A 344 28.62 11.34 -1.08
C ILE A 344 30.12 11.12 -0.95
N SER A 345 30.91 12.20 -0.87
CA SER A 345 32.37 12.12 -0.73
C SER A 345 32.84 11.44 0.56
N GLU A 346 32.05 11.54 1.63
CA GLU A 346 32.35 10.95 2.94
C GLU A 346 31.59 9.65 3.19
N ASN A 347 30.59 9.34 2.36
CA ASN A 347 29.74 8.16 2.46
C ASN A 347 29.67 7.44 1.11
N PRO A 348 30.77 6.84 0.64
CA PRO A 348 30.85 6.21 -0.68
C PRO A 348 29.85 5.05 -0.86
N GLY A 349 29.28 4.51 0.22
CA GLY A 349 28.18 3.53 0.14
C GLY A 349 26.93 4.07 -0.56
N TRP A 350 26.72 5.39 -0.57
CA TRP A 350 25.64 6.07 -1.30
C TRP A 350 26.09 6.60 -2.67
N SER A 351 27.33 6.33 -3.11
CA SER A 351 27.82 6.71 -4.44
C SER A 351 26.95 6.12 -5.55
N LYS A 352 26.81 6.84 -6.67
CA LYS A 352 26.15 6.30 -7.88
C LYS A 352 26.88 5.07 -8.40
N ASN A 353 28.19 4.97 -8.17
CA ASN A 353 28.96 3.77 -8.52
C ASN A 353 28.52 2.52 -7.74
N ASN A 354 27.80 2.70 -6.62
CA ASN A 354 27.25 1.62 -5.81
C ASN A 354 25.76 1.33 -6.10
N LEU A 355 25.22 1.83 -7.21
CA LEU A 355 23.80 1.70 -7.57
C LEU A 355 23.28 0.26 -7.46
N LYS A 356 24.08 -0.72 -7.89
CA LYS A 356 23.69 -2.13 -7.84
C LYS A 356 23.39 -2.61 -6.41
N GLU A 357 24.24 -2.27 -5.44
CA GLU A 357 24.02 -2.66 -4.03
C GLU A 357 22.82 -1.93 -3.43
N LEU A 358 22.62 -0.66 -3.80
CA LEU A 358 21.47 0.13 -3.34
C LEU A 358 20.14 -0.43 -3.87
N LEU A 359 20.11 -0.87 -5.13
CA LEU A 359 18.96 -1.55 -5.76
C LEU A 359 18.68 -2.90 -5.11
N GLU A 360 19.71 -3.71 -4.85
CA GLU A 360 19.57 -5.01 -4.16
C GLU A 360 19.01 -4.86 -2.74
N LYS A 361 19.20 -3.70 -2.10
CA LYS A 361 18.65 -3.36 -0.79
C LYS A 361 17.31 -2.63 -0.86
N GLU A 362 16.76 -2.41 -2.05
CA GLU A 362 15.49 -1.67 -2.26
C GLU A 362 15.50 -0.27 -1.64
N LEU A 363 16.68 0.39 -1.60
CA LEU A 363 16.84 1.72 -1.01
C LEU A 363 16.58 2.84 -2.02
N VAL A 364 16.71 2.53 -3.30
CA VAL A 364 16.61 3.46 -4.43
C VAL A 364 16.03 2.74 -5.64
N THR A 365 15.66 3.51 -6.66
CA THR A 365 15.30 3.03 -8.01
C THR A 365 16.45 3.27 -8.99
N GLU A 366 16.32 2.75 -10.21
CA GLU A 366 17.36 2.83 -11.26
C GLU A 366 17.74 4.26 -11.64
N ASP A 367 16.84 5.21 -11.41
CA ASP A 367 17.01 6.62 -11.69
C ASP A 367 17.84 7.37 -10.64
N TYR A 368 18.35 6.71 -9.59
CA TYR A 368 19.14 7.35 -8.53
C TYR A 368 20.33 8.15 -9.07
N LEU A 369 20.35 9.45 -8.73
CA LEU A 369 21.32 10.43 -9.24
C LEU A 369 21.46 10.41 -10.77
N SER A 370 20.39 10.14 -11.52
CA SER A 370 20.44 9.93 -12.98
C SER A 370 21.13 11.07 -13.75
N GLU A 371 20.97 12.32 -13.30
CA GLU A 371 21.64 13.48 -13.92
C GLU A 371 23.16 13.48 -13.73
N TRP A 372 23.68 12.86 -12.67
CA TRP A 372 25.11 12.85 -12.37
C TRP A 372 25.87 11.85 -13.24
N GLN A 373 27.09 12.18 -13.64
CA GLN A 373 27.98 11.24 -14.32
C GLN A 373 28.94 10.64 -13.30
N ALA A 374 28.71 9.37 -12.95
CA ALA A 374 29.23 8.77 -11.71
C ALA A 374 28.86 9.67 -10.51
N ASP A 375 29.83 10.18 -9.76
CA ASP A 375 29.57 11.10 -8.67
C ASP A 375 29.80 12.57 -9.04
N GLN A 376 29.95 12.92 -10.32
CA GLN A 376 30.18 14.32 -10.72
C GLN A 376 28.85 15.04 -10.97
N ILE A 377 28.72 16.23 -10.37
CA ILE A 377 27.59 17.14 -10.59
C ILE A 377 27.63 17.61 -12.05
N PRO A 378 26.48 17.73 -12.74
CA PRO A 378 26.41 18.37 -14.05
C PRO A 378 26.97 19.79 -14.03
N GLU A 379 27.64 20.20 -15.11
CA GLU A 379 28.24 21.53 -15.21
C GLU A 379 27.21 22.65 -14.95
N GLY A 380 27.54 23.55 -14.02
CA GLY A 380 26.73 24.72 -13.68
C GLY A 380 25.49 24.41 -12.83
N ARG A 381 25.36 23.19 -12.30
CA ARG A 381 24.23 22.75 -11.46
C ARG A 381 24.51 22.64 -9.96
N ASP A 382 25.64 23.17 -9.50
CA ASP A 382 26.06 23.15 -8.09
C ASP A 382 24.99 23.68 -7.13
N ASP A 383 24.32 24.77 -7.52
CA ASP A 383 23.30 25.48 -6.72
C ASP A 383 21.86 25.11 -7.09
N PHE A 384 21.66 24.05 -7.86
CA PHE A 384 20.33 23.49 -8.14
C PHE A 384 19.94 22.52 -7.02
N PRO A 385 18.64 22.37 -6.71
CA PRO A 385 18.18 21.39 -5.75
C PRO A 385 18.62 19.99 -6.18
N ILE A 386 19.06 19.18 -5.23
CA ILE A 386 19.30 17.76 -5.47
C ILE A 386 17.98 17.08 -5.78
N VAL A 387 17.95 16.33 -6.89
CA VAL A 387 16.81 15.53 -7.35
C VAL A 387 17.27 14.11 -7.62
N TYR A 388 16.35 13.21 -7.98
CA TYR A 388 16.65 11.79 -8.15
C TYR A 388 17.24 11.14 -6.88
N VAL A 389 16.69 11.51 -5.72
CA VAL A 389 17.07 10.96 -4.41
C VAL A 389 15.85 10.35 -3.72
N SER A 390 16.02 9.14 -3.20
CA SER A 390 14.98 8.45 -2.43
C SER A 390 14.84 9.04 -1.03
N PHE A 391 13.75 8.71 -0.34
CA PHE A 391 13.56 9.05 1.07
C PHE A 391 14.70 8.50 1.94
N ALA A 392 15.20 7.30 1.62
CA ALA A 392 16.30 6.68 2.35
C ALA A 392 17.62 7.46 2.18
N ALA A 393 17.93 7.91 0.96
CA ALA A 393 19.11 8.74 0.69
C ALA A 393 19.01 10.11 1.39
N ALA A 394 17.84 10.75 1.34
CA ALA A 394 17.59 12.02 2.02
C ALA A 394 17.70 11.89 3.56
N SER A 395 17.17 10.80 4.12
CA SER A 395 17.31 10.48 5.55
C SER A 395 18.76 10.18 5.95
N ALA A 396 19.51 9.47 5.09
CA ALA A 396 20.91 9.19 5.32
C ALA A 396 21.77 10.47 5.31
N TYR A 397 21.45 11.44 4.44
CA TYR A 397 22.05 12.77 4.46
C TYR A 397 21.84 13.46 5.82
N CYS A 398 20.61 13.46 6.34
CA CYS A 398 20.30 14.04 7.66
C CYS A 398 21.05 13.33 8.80
N ASN A 399 21.15 12.00 8.76
CA ASN A 399 21.89 11.22 9.75
C ASN A 399 23.40 11.50 9.72
N TRP A 400 23.98 11.63 8.52
CA TRP A 400 25.37 12.05 8.35
C TRP A 400 25.59 13.46 8.89
N LEU A 401 24.71 14.41 8.57
CA LEU A 401 24.78 15.78 9.06
C LEU A 401 24.72 15.82 10.59
N SER A 402 23.82 15.04 11.17
CA SER A 402 23.69 14.89 12.62
C SER A 402 24.99 14.38 13.27
N SER A 403 25.54 13.31 12.71
CA SER A 403 26.76 12.66 13.24
C SER A 403 27.99 13.57 13.09
N LYS A 404 28.11 14.24 11.94
CA LYS A 404 29.27 15.07 11.61
C LYS A 404 29.33 16.36 12.42
N TYR A 405 28.19 17.00 12.65
CA TYR A 405 28.12 18.31 13.29
C TYR A 405 27.52 18.27 14.71
N SER A 406 27.21 17.09 15.24
CA SER A 406 26.58 16.92 16.57
C SER A 406 25.28 17.72 16.74
N ILE A 407 24.51 17.81 15.65
CA ILE A 407 23.19 18.44 15.58
C ILE A 407 22.10 17.36 15.45
N ALA A 408 20.86 17.67 15.80
CA ALA A 408 19.72 16.77 15.62
C ALA A 408 19.04 17.07 14.28
N ALA A 409 19.66 16.67 13.17
CA ALA A 409 19.16 16.90 11.82
C ALA A 409 18.24 15.78 11.33
N ARG A 410 17.11 16.15 10.72
CA ARG A 410 16.14 15.22 10.15
C ARG A 410 15.38 15.87 8.98
N LEU A 411 14.59 15.08 8.26
CA LEU A 411 13.60 15.62 7.33
C LEU A 411 12.48 16.33 8.12
N PRO A 412 11.77 17.30 7.53
CA PRO A 412 10.65 17.96 8.20
C PRO A 412 9.49 16.98 8.43
N TYR A 413 8.74 17.18 9.51
CA TYR A 413 7.37 16.68 9.56
C TYR A 413 6.51 17.48 8.59
N GLU A 414 5.43 16.87 8.10
CA GLU A 414 4.49 17.51 7.19
C GLU A 414 3.93 18.83 7.75
N SER A 415 3.59 18.84 9.05
CA SER A 415 3.09 20.03 9.74
C SER A 415 4.15 21.11 9.91
N GLU A 416 5.40 20.73 10.17
CA GLU A 416 6.52 21.68 10.23
C GLU A 416 6.76 22.32 8.87
N TRP A 417 6.74 21.52 7.80
CA TRP A 417 6.89 22.02 6.45
C TRP A 417 5.78 23.03 6.12
N GLU A 418 4.51 22.71 6.39
CA GLU A 418 3.40 23.61 6.10
C GLU A 418 3.45 24.90 6.94
N TRP A 419 3.79 24.78 8.22
CA TRP A 419 3.96 25.93 9.11
C TRP A 419 5.08 26.86 8.63
N ALA A 420 6.23 26.28 8.28
CA ALA A 420 7.36 26.98 7.71
C ALA A 420 6.99 27.65 6.38
N ALA A 421 6.28 26.96 5.49
CA ALA A 421 5.85 27.46 4.19
C ALA A 421 4.93 28.67 4.32
N ARG A 422 3.98 28.63 5.27
CA ARG A 422 3.01 29.71 5.52
C ARG A 422 3.68 31.04 5.86
N GLY A 423 4.90 31.02 6.40
CA GLY A 423 5.69 32.25 6.57
C GLY A 423 5.01 33.28 7.47
N GLY A 424 4.22 32.84 8.45
CA GLY A 424 3.41 33.69 9.32
C GLY A 424 2.07 34.15 8.75
N LEU A 425 1.67 33.69 7.57
CA LEU A 425 0.37 34.00 6.96
C LEU A 425 -0.70 32.95 7.33
N ALA A 426 -1.89 33.43 7.66
CA ALA A 426 -3.08 32.61 7.89
C ALA A 426 -4.04 32.69 6.69
N GLY A 427 -4.71 31.58 6.33
CA GLY A 427 -5.74 31.57 5.31
C GLY A 427 -5.28 32.00 3.91
N LYS A 428 -4.00 31.75 3.57
CA LYS A 428 -3.43 32.08 2.27
C LYS A 428 -3.07 30.83 1.48
N PRO A 429 -3.37 30.78 0.17
CA PRO A 429 -3.08 29.62 -0.66
C PRO A 429 -1.58 29.45 -0.99
N TYR A 430 -0.76 30.49 -0.85
CA TYR A 430 0.66 30.48 -1.20
C TYR A 430 1.55 31.14 -0.14
N PRO A 431 2.86 30.82 -0.10
CA PRO A 431 3.82 31.42 0.83
C PRO A 431 3.92 32.95 0.76
N LEU A 432 3.55 33.54 -0.39
CA LEU A 432 3.58 34.98 -0.65
C LEU A 432 2.17 35.61 -0.60
N GLY A 433 1.19 34.92 -0.01
CA GLY A 433 -0.19 35.36 0.07
C GLY A 433 -1.09 34.74 -0.99
N ASN A 434 -1.76 35.56 -1.79
CA ASN A 434 -2.80 35.11 -2.74
C ASN A 434 -2.27 34.70 -4.12
N THR A 435 -0.97 34.89 -4.37
CA THR A 435 -0.35 34.68 -5.69
C THR A 435 0.80 33.69 -5.61
N ALA A 436 0.81 32.72 -6.52
CA ALA A 436 1.94 31.80 -6.69
C ALA A 436 3.17 32.55 -7.23
N ALA A 437 4.37 32.12 -6.82
CA ALA A 437 5.61 32.51 -7.47
C ALA A 437 5.70 31.81 -8.84
N GLY A 438 5.21 32.45 -9.90
CA GLY A 438 5.04 31.81 -11.22
C GLY A 438 6.34 31.26 -11.85
N GLU A 439 7.49 31.73 -11.40
CA GLU A 439 8.79 31.24 -11.83
C GLU A 439 9.08 29.80 -11.35
N ASN A 440 8.62 29.38 -10.18
CA ASN A 440 8.97 28.06 -9.67
C ASN A 440 8.11 26.92 -10.24
N PHE A 441 7.14 27.23 -11.10
CA PHE A 441 6.19 26.27 -11.65
C PHE A 441 6.38 26.06 -13.14
N PHE A 442 5.62 25.11 -13.68
CA PHE A 442 5.51 24.91 -15.11
C PHE A 442 5.04 26.22 -15.74
N ASN A 443 5.92 26.78 -16.56
CA ASN A 443 5.63 27.85 -17.49
C ASN A 443 6.09 27.35 -18.86
N ASN A 444 5.56 27.88 -19.95
CA ASN A 444 5.84 27.38 -21.31
C ASN A 444 7.35 27.29 -21.66
N ASP A 445 8.22 27.92 -20.86
CA ASP A 445 9.69 27.90 -20.98
C ASP A 445 10.42 27.03 -19.92
N ALA A 446 9.76 26.57 -18.85
CA ALA A 446 10.38 25.81 -17.77
C ALA A 446 10.41 24.31 -18.09
N GLN A 447 11.60 23.77 -18.41
CA GLN A 447 11.81 22.34 -18.68
C GLN A 447 12.53 21.59 -17.55
N ASN A 448 12.92 22.28 -16.48
CA ASN A 448 13.67 21.70 -15.37
C ASN A 448 13.55 22.59 -14.10
N SER A 449 14.10 22.11 -12.99
CA SER A 449 14.31 22.89 -11.77
C SER A 449 15.22 24.09 -12.02
N ARG A 450 15.29 24.99 -11.05
CA ARG A 450 16.11 26.20 -11.12
C ARG A 450 17.14 26.20 -10.00
N ARG A 451 18.08 27.15 -10.06
CA ARG A 451 18.92 27.43 -8.90
C ARG A 451 18.03 27.76 -7.71
N VAL A 452 18.44 27.35 -6.52
CA VAL A 452 17.71 27.72 -5.30
C VAL A 452 17.78 29.23 -5.04
N ALA A 453 16.81 29.74 -4.28
CA ALA A 453 16.71 31.14 -3.87
C ALA A 453 16.65 32.16 -5.02
N GLN A 454 16.01 31.82 -6.15
CA GLN A 454 15.76 32.77 -7.24
C GLN A 454 14.49 33.60 -7.00
N GLY A 455 13.47 33.03 -6.36
CA GLY A 455 12.26 33.75 -5.95
C GLY A 455 12.42 34.49 -4.61
N PRO A 456 11.49 35.42 -4.27
CA PRO A 456 11.52 36.10 -2.98
C PRO A 456 11.23 35.11 -1.83
N PRO A 457 11.82 35.31 -0.64
CA PRO A 457 11.53 34.49 0.51
C PRO A 457 10.14 34.79 1.09
N ASN A 458 9.57 33.83 1.81
CA ASN A 458 8.36 34.05 2.60
C ASN A 458 8.66 34.85 3.90
N GLY A 459 7.65 35.08 4.75
CA GLY A 459 7.81 35.87 5.98
C GLY A 459 8.75 35.27 7.03
N TYR A 460 9.22 34.03 6.86
CA TYR A 460 10.26 33.40 7.69
C TYR A 460 11.63 33.34 7.00
N GLY A 461 11.81 34.03 5.87
CA GLY A 461 13.07 34.06 5.14
C GLY A 461 13.33 32.80 4.31
N LEU A 462 12.33 31.93 4.10
CA LEU A 462 12.49 30.68 3.36
C LEU A 462 12.18 30.87 1.89
N HIS A 463 13.04 30.32 1.03
CA HIS A 463 12.86 30.35 -0.41
C HIS A 463 12.20 29.06 -0.91
N ASP A 464 11.63 29.14 -2.12
CA ASP A 464 11.17 27.99 -2.91
C ASP A 464 10.14 27.05 -2.25
N MET A 465 9.47 27.50 -1.18
CA MET A 465 8.38 26.79 -0.49
C MET A 465 7.11 26.56 -1.35
N SER A 466 7.15 26.87 -2.65
CA SER A 466 6.07 26.68 -3.62
C SER A 466 6.67 26.57 -5.02
N GLY A 467 6.70 25.35 -5.56
CA GLY A 467 7.33 25.00 -6.83
C GLY A 467 8.79 24.54 -6.66
N ASN A 468 9.58 24.69 -7.72
CA ASN A 468 10.93 24.17 -7.89
C ASN A 468 10.95 22.65 -7.81
N VAL A 469 11.07 22.04 -6.62
CA VAL A 469 10.96 20.59 -6.47
C VAL A 469 10.04 20.24 -5.31
N TRP A 470 9.35 19.10 -5.44
CA TRP A 470 8.69 18.47 -4.30
C TRP A 470 9.73 18.14 -3.24
N GLU A 471 9.31 18.10 -1.98
CA GLU A 471 10.20 17.85 -0.86
C GLU A 471 9.72 16.71 0.03
N TRP A 472 10.60 15.75 0.30
CA TRP A 472 10.34 14.65 1.23
C TRP A 472 10.03 15.14 2.66
N CYS A 473 8.96 14.60 3.24
CA CYS A 473 8.64 14.72 4.67
C CYS A 473 8.76 13.36 5.37
N LEU A 474 8.94 13.38 6.69
CA LEU A 474 9.04 12.17 7.52
C LEU A 474 7.76 11.32 7.53
N ASN A 475 6.60 11.97 7.43
CA ASN A 475 5.31 11.33 7.59
C ASN A 475 5.06 10.26 6.51
N TRP A 476 4.47 9.15 6.93
CA TRP A 476 3.75 8.29 5.99
C TRP A 476 2.51 9.01 5.48
N PHE A 477 2.22 8.87 4.19
CA PHE A 477 1.02 9.43 3.59
C PHE A 477 -0.20 8.59 4.00
N SER A 478 -1.20 9.28 4.51
CA SER A 478 -2.53 8.73 4.78
C SER A 478 -3.56 9.74 4.28
N PRO A 479 -4.54 9.30 3.48
CA PRO A 479 -5.49 10.20 2.84
C PRO A 479 -6.38 10.93 3.86
N VAL A 480 -6.71 10.26 4.98
CA VAL A 480 -7.63 10.79 6.00
C VAL A 480 -6.91 11.16 7.30
N SER A 481 -5.59 11.33 7.27
CA SER A 481 -4.82 11.71 8.46
C SER A 481 -5.34 12.99 9.11
N TYR A 482 -5.77 13.97 8.31
CA TYR A 482 -6.25 15.29 8.79
C TYR A 482 -7.55 15.21 9.61
N PHE A 483 -8.29 14.11 9.55
CA PHE A 483 -9.45 13.86 10.41
C PHE A 483 -9.09 13.30 11.79
N PHE A 484 -7.83 12.91 11.99
CA PHE A 484 -7.37 12.23 13.20
C PHE A 484 -6.17 12.94 13.86
N THR A 485 -5.53 13.88 13.17
CA THR A 485 -4.29 14.56 13.63
C THR A 485 -4.52 15.81 14.47
N SER A 486 -5.78 16.22 14.71
CA SER A 486 -6.11 17.45 15.47
C SER A 486 -5.61 17.48 16.91
N GLN A 487 -5.18 16.34 17.47
CA GLN A 487 -4.75 16.25 18.87
C GLN A 487 -3.30 15.81 19.07
N TYR A 488 -2.62 15.24 18.06
CA TYR A 488 -1.30 14.59 18.27
C TYR A 488 -0.35 14.66 17.06
N PRO A 489 0.24 15.83 16.74
CA PRO A 489 1.26 15.94 15.69
C PRO A 489 2.48 15.02 15.90
N GLN A 490 2.87 14.83 17.17
CA GLN A 490 4.02 14.04 17.61
C GLN A 490 3.88 12.55 17.33
N VAL A 491 2.66 12.08 17.07
CA VAL A 491 2.37 10.67 16.78
C VAL A 491 2.82 10.29 15.35
N ASN A 492 3.28 11.24 14.55
CA ASN A 492 3.98 10.98 13.29
C ASN A 492 5.52 10.80 13.45
N SER A 493 6.02 10.64 14.67
CA SER A 493 7.46 10.52 14.96
C SER A 493 8.10 9.21 14.47
N VAL A 494 9.39 9.32 14.14
CA VAL A 494 10.17 8.48 13.20
C VAL A 494 10.58 7.11 13.73
N ASP A 495 10.44 6.87 15.02
CA ASP A 495 10.64 5.56 15.58
C ASP A 495 9.48 4.68 15.10
N GLY A 496 9.71 3.83 14.10
CA GLY A 496 8.75 2.87 13.54
C GLY A 496 8.10 1.90 14.55
N GLN A 497 8.38 2.05 15.85
CA GLN A 497 7.62 1.49 16.96
C GLN A 497 6.38 2.31 17.36
N HIS A 498 6.30 3.61 17.03
CA HIS A 498 5.28 4.54 17.52
C HIS A 498 4.56 5.38 16.47
N SER A 499 4.97 5.39 15.18
CA SER A 499 4.10 5.91 14.11
C SER A 499 2.93 4.94 13.93
N PRO A 500 1.68 5.29 14.32
CA PRO A 500 0.54 4.39 14.19
C PRO A 500 0.12 4.23 12.73
N VAL A 501 0.68 5.04 11.82
CA VAL A 501 0.42 4.95 10.39
C VAL A 501 1.69 4.45 9.73
N ILE A 502 1.64 3.23 9.24
CA ILE A 502 2.59 2.71 8.26
C ILE A 502 1.81 2.68 6.95
N GLY A 503 2.28 3.44 5.96
CA GLY A 503 1.67 3.54 4.63
C GLY A 503 2.53 2.88 3.56
N ALA A 504 2.04 2.91 2.32
CA ALA A 504 2.83 2.51 1.15
C ALA A 504 3.77 3.63 0.67
N GLU A 505 3.44 4.89 0.99
CA GLU A 505 4.09 6.08 0.42
C GLU A 505 4.40 7.11 1.50
N ARG A 506 5.44 7.93 1.29
CA ARG A 506 5.78 9.06 2.16
C ARG A 506 5.16 10.34 1.64
N VAL A 507 4.87 11.28 2.54
CA VAL A 507 4.36 12.61 2.18
C VAL A 507 5.45 13.39 1.45
N VAL A 508 5.05 14.09 0.38
CA VAL A 508 5.85 15.14 -0.26
C VAL A 508 5.08 16.46 -0.33
N ARG A 509 5.80 17.58 -0.25
CA ARG A 509 5.21 18.93 -0.17
C ARG A 509 5.85 19.92 -1.16
N GLY A 510 5.21 21.06 -1.39
CA GLY A 510 5.79 22.18 -2.17
C GLY A 510 5.36 22.29 -3.62
N GLY A 511 5.10 21.19 -4.32
CA GLY A 511 4.99 21.23 -5.78
C GLY A 511 6.34 21.28 -6.45
N SER A 512 6.36 21.26 -7.78
CA SER A 512 7.59 21.36 -8.55
C SER A 512 7.43 22.17 -9.82
N TRP A 513 8.55 22.37 -10.52
CA TRP A 513 8.63 22.95 -11.86
C TRP A 513 7.77 22.20 -12.89
N ALA A 514 7.39 20.94 -12.63
CA ALA A 514 6.53 20.14 -13.51
C ALA A 514 5.03 20.34 -13.26
N ASN A 515 4.65 21.10 -12.24
CA ASN A 515 3.25 21.35 -11.89
C ASN A 515 2.77 22.71 -12.39
N ASP A 516 1.50 22.80 -12.76
CA ASP A 516 0.83 24.09 -12.95
C ASP A 516 0.68 24.78 -11.59
N LYS A 517 1.07 26.06 -11.53
CA LYS A 517 0.99 26.91 -10.33
C LYS A 517 -0.42 26.98 -9.73
N ASP A 518 -1.46 26.85 -10.55
CA ASP A 518 -2.84 26.99 -10.08
C ASP A 518 -3.36 25.71 -9.41
N LEU A 519 -2.70 24.57 -9.64
CA LEU A 519 -3.06 23.26 -9.10
C LEU A 519 -2.35 22.94 -7.76
N VAL A 520 -1.27 23.64 -7.44
CA VAL A 520 -0.52 23.41 -6.19
C VAL A 520 -0.62 24.61 -5.28
N LYS A 521 -1.17 24.38 -4.09
CA LYS A 521 -1.25 25.34 -2.99
C LYS A 521 -0.34 24.89 -1.86
N ILE A 522 -0.16 25.75 -0.88
CA ILE A 522 0.71 25.49 0.28
C ILE A 522 0.29 24.26 1.09
N TYR A 523 -1.00 23.97 1.12
CA TYR A 523 -1.59 22.82 1.78
C TYR A 523 -1.73 21.59 0.87
N THR A 524 -1.33 21.66 -0.41
CA THR A 524 -1.38 20.51 -1.34
C THR A 524 -0.42 19.42 -0.90
N ARG A 525 -0.94 18.21 -0.70
CA ARG A 525 -0.18 17.04 -0.28
C ARG A 525 0.08 16.16 -1.50
N GLY A 526 1.33 15.77 -1.70
CA GLY A 526 1.68 14.67 -2.59
C GLY A 526 2.10 13.44 -1.78
N SER A 527 2.22 12.33 -2.48
CA SER A 527 2.76 11.08 -1.93
C SER A 527 3.65 10.40 -2.96
N GLN A 528 4.70 9.73 -2.50
CA GLN A 528 5.62 8.98 -3.35
C GLN A 528 6.13 7.73 -2.60
N PRO A 529 6.30 6.59 -3.29
CA PRO A 529 6.98 5.44 -2.71
C PRO A 529 8.39 5.80 -2.22
N PRO A 530 8.82 5.33 -1.04
CA PRO A 530 10.03 5.82 -0.37
C PRO A 530 11.34 5.55 -1.13
N ASP A 531 11.37 4.58 -2.02
CA ASP A 531 12.51 4.17 -2.86
C ASP A 531 12.59 4.96 -4.19
N TRP A 532 11.52 5.64 -4.59
CA TRP A 532 11.46 6.35 -5.87
C TRP A 532 12.46 7.51 -5.93
N CYS A 533 13.11 7.64 -7.08
CA CYS A 533 14.08 8.67 -7.41
C CYS A 533 13.58 9.38 -8.68
N ILE A 534 12.99 10.57 -8.55
CA ILE A 534 12.30 11.27 -9.66
C ILE A 534 12.87 12.69 -9.89
N PRO A 535 12.77 13.26 -11.11
CA PRO A 535 13.47 14.50 -11.51
C PRO A 535 13.00 15.79 -10.82
N TYR A 536 11.90 15.73 -10.09
CA TYR A 536 11.24 16.90 -9.52
C TYR A 536 11.02 16.73 -8.01
N LEU A 537 11.78 15.85 -7.36
CA LEU A 537 11.68 15.56 -5.93
C LEU A 537 13.06 15.62 -5.28
N GLY A 538 13.21 16.56 -4.34
CA GLY A 538 14.35 16.75 -3.47
C GLY A 538 13.91 16.75 -2.00
N PHE A 539 14.61 17.54 -1.18
CA PHE A 539 14.29 17.66 0.24
C PHE A 539 14.94 18.87 0.90
N ARG A 540 14.47 19.18 2.11
CA ARG A 540 15.01 20.17 3.05
C ARG A 540 15.31 19.51 4.39
N VAL A 541 16.10 20.19 5.21
CA VAL A 541 16.54 19.67 6.51
C VAL A 541 16.01 20.54 7.62
N VAL A 542 15.53 19.93 8.69
CA VAL A 542 15.20 20.60 9.95
C VAL A 542 16.14 20.17 11.07
N LEU A 543 16.31 21.06 12.06
CA LEU A 543 17.01 20.79 13.30
C LEU A 543 16.06 21.03 14.47
N ASP A 544 16.05 20.10 15.43
CA ASP A 544 15.30 20.28 16.67
C ASP A 544 15.97 21.36 17.55
N GLU A 545 15.15 22.22 18.16
CA GLU A 545 15.63 23.14 19.20
C GLU A 545 15.90 22.34 20.49
N LYS A 546 17.13 22.44 21.03
CA LYS A 546 17.55 21.71 22.25
C LYS A 546 16.97 22.29 23.53
#